data_AF-A0A357V966-F1
#
_entry.id   AF-A0A357V966-F1
#
_cell.length_a   1.000
_cell.length_b   1.000
_cell.length_c   1.000
_cell.angle_alpha   90.00
_cell.angle_beta   90.00
_cell.angle_gamma   90.00
#
_symmetry.space_group_name_H-M   'P 1'
#
loop_
_entity.id
_entity.type
_entity.pdbx_description
1 polymer ?
#
loop_
_entity_poly.entity_id
_entity_poly.type
_entity_poly.pdbx_seq_one_letter_code
_entity_poly.pdbx_strand_id
1 'polypeptide(L)' 'MATDSDIYRAANLLIQEFGDMAPIGAQVKADQMQDRGDRSARSVWLRVARATEELLSSSTPDRAALN' A
#
# COMPACT_ATOMS: atom_id res chain seq x y z
N MET A 1 -7.87 15.08 6.31
CA MET A 1 -6.68 14.26 6.59
C MET A 1 -7.13 12.82 6.62
N ALA A 2 -6.63 11.95 5.74
CA ALA A 2 -6.96 10.53 5.79
C ALA A 2 -6.57 9.97 7.16
N THR A 3 -7.49 9.27 7.83
CA THR A 3 -7.17 8.64 9.10
C THR A 3 -6.37 7.37 8.84
N ASP A 4 -5.61 6.92 9.84
CA ASP A 4 -4.80 5.69 9.74
C ASP A 4 -5.66 4.49 9.29
N SER A 5 -6.88 4.39 9.82
CA SER A 5 -7.88 3.39 9.41
C SER A 5 -8.25 3.45 7.92
N ASP A 6 -8.34 4.65 7.33
CA ASP A 6 -8.62 4.81 5.89
C ASP A 6 -7.44 4.31 5.05
N ILE A 7 -6.21 4.51 5.53
CA ILE A 7 -4.98 4.07 4.87
C ILE A 7 -4.91 2.54 4.85
N TYR A 8 -5.14 1.90 6.00
CA TYR A 8 -5.17 0.43 6.08
C TYR A 8 -6.32 -0.18 5.29
N ARG A 9 -7.50 0.47 5.25
CA ARG A 9 -8.62 0.01 4.42
C ARG A 9 -8.28 0.09 2.94
N ALA A 10 -7.68 1.19 2.49
CA ALA A 10 -7.23 1.34 1.10
C ALA A 10 -6.14 0.32 0.75
N ALA A 11 -5.17 0.11 1.64
CA ALA A 11 -4.13 -0.90 1.48
C ALA A 11 -4.72 -2.30 1.34
N ASN A 12 -5.69 -2.67 2.19
CA ASN A 12 -6.33 -3.98 2.12
C ASN A 12 -7.15 -4.18 0.82
N LEU A 13 -7.75 -3.12 0.27
CA LEU A 13 -8.40 -3.18 -1.04
C LEU A 13 -7.38 -3.39 -2.18
N LEU A 14 -6.24 -2.70 -2.13
CA LEU A 14 -5.15 -2.90 -3.09
C LEU A 14 -4.60 -4.32 -3.03
N ILE A 15 -4.43 -4.90 -1.85
CA ILE A 15 -3.99 -6.29 -1.70
C ILE A 15 -5.02 -7.26 -2.29
N GLN A 16 -6.31 -7.02 -2.08
CA GLN A 16 -7.35 -7.86 -2.68
C GLN A 16 -7.39 -7.77 -4.21
N GLU A 17 -7.13 -6.58 -4.78
CA GLU A 17 -7.18 -6.36 -6.24
C GLU A 17 -5.90 -6.77 -6.96
N PHE A 18 -4.73 -6.52 -6.36
CA PHE A 18 -3.41 -6.69 -7.00
C PHE A 18 -2.53 -7.77 -6.35
N GLY A 19 -2.95 -8.36 -5.22
CA GLY A 19 -2.16 -9.35 -4.47
C GLY A 19 -0.82 -8.80 -4.01
N ASP A 20 0.26 -9.58 -4.19
CA ASP A 20 1.65 -9.18 -3.89
C ASP A 20 2.12 -7.94 -4.66
N MET A 21 1.46 -7.55 -5.74
CA MET A 21 1.82 -6.35 -6.50
C MET A 21 1.17 -5.06 -5.97
N ALA A 22 0.32 -5.16 -4.93
CA ALA A 22 -0.31 -4.02 -4.28
C ALA A 22 0.64 -2.87 -3.88
N PRO A 23 1.81 -3.11 -3.23
CA PRO A 23 2.74 -2.04 -2.87
C PRO A 23 3.31 -1.33 -4.09
N ILE A 24 3.61 -2.06 -5.17
CA ILE A 24 4.09 -1.47 -6.44
C ILE A 24 2.99 -0.58 -7.05
N GLY A 25 1.75 -1.06 -7.10
CA GLY A 25 0.62 -0.28 -7.61
C GLY A 25 0.39 1.02 -6.83
N ALA A 26 0.53 0.99 -5.51
CA ALA A 26 0.44 2.17 -4.65
C ALA A 26 1.59 3.16 -4.88
N GLN A 27 2.82 2.67 -5.06
CA GLN A 27 3.99 3.50 -5.37
C GLN A 27 3.87 4.18 -6.74
N VAL A 28 3.39 3.46 -7.76
CA VAL A 28 3.13 4.04 -9.09
C VAL A 28 2.10 5.17 -9.01
N LYS A 29 1.02 4.99 -8.23
CA LYS A 29 0.05 6.08 -8.00
C LYS A 29 0.67 7.25 -7.25
N ALA A 30 1.56 7.02 -6.29
CA ALA A 30 2.28 8.09 -5.62
C ALA A 30 3.12 8.93 -6.59
N ASP A 31 3.82 8.27 -7.53
CA ASP A 31 4.61 8.94 -8.56
C ASP A 31 3.73 9.74 -9.54
N GLN A 32 2.59 9.19 -9.97
CA GLN A 32 1.62 9.91 -10.78
C GLN A 32 1.07 11.16 -10.10
N MET A 33 0.85 11.13 -8.78
CA MET A 33 0.44 12.32 -8.03
C MET A 33 1.55 13.35 -7.92
N GLN A 34 2.82 12.90 -7.85
CA GLN A 34 3.98 13.79 -7.90
C GLN A 34 4.06 14.53 -9.23
N ASP A 35 3.89 13.81 -10.34
CA ASP A 35 3.91 14.38 -11.69
C ASP A 35 2.81 15.44 -11.88
N ARG A 36 1.64 15.21 -11.29
CA ARG A 36 0.52 16.17 -11.25
C ARG A 36 0.76 17.37 -10.31
N GLY A 37 1.86 17.39 -9.56
CA GLY A 37 2.17 18.42 -8.57
C GLY A 37 1.42 18.28 -7.24
N ASP A 38 0.66 17.21 -7.05
CA ASP A 38 -0.18 17.00 -5.87
C ASP A 38 0.59 16.26 -4.76
N ARG A 39 1.44 17.03 -4.06
CA ARG A 39 2.29 16.51 -2.98
C ARG A 39 1.51 15.96 -1.78
N SER A 40 0.30 16.47 -1.56
CA SER A 40 -0.59 15.99 -0.50
C SER A 40 -1.10 14.59 -0.82
N ALA A 41 -1.61 14.40 -2.04
CA ALA A 41 -2.05 13.10 -2.53
C ALA A 41 -0.90 12.09 -2.57
N ARG A 42 0.29 12.49 -3.04
CA ARG A 42 1.50 11.64 -3.01
C ARG A 42 1.79 11.12 -1.60
N SER A 43 1.73 11.99 -0.59
CA SER A 43 2.02 11.62 0.80
C SER A 43 1.05 10.57 1.35
N VAL A 44 -0.22 10.62 0.92
CA VAL A 44 -1.22 9.60 1.26
C VAL A 44 -0.88 8.27 0.59
N TRP A 45 -0.59 8.28 -0.72
CA TRP A 45 -0.23 7.05 -1.44
C TRP A 45 1.03 6.37 -0.93
N LEU A 46 2.04 7.14 -0.50
CA LEU A 46 3.24 6.59 0.15
C LEU A 46 2.92 5.87 1.47
N ARG A 47 1.98 6.40 2.26
CA ARG A 47 1.52 5.74 3.49
C ARG A 47 0.72 4.48 3.18
N VAL A 48 -0.11 4.51 2.13
CA VAL A 48 -0.83 3.32 1.65
C VAL A 48 0.15 2.23 1.20
N ALA A 49 1.19 2.59 0.43
CA ALA A 49 2.23 1.65 0.00
C ALA A 49 2.92 0.98 1.20
N ARG A 50 3.29 1.77 2.21
CA ARG A 50 3.88 1.23 3.44
C ARG A 50 2.91 0.30 4.18
N ALA A 51 1.66 0.70 4.32
CA ALA A 51 0.64 -0.15 4.95
C ALA A 51 0.40 -1.45 4.17
N THR A 52 0.47 -1.43 2.83
CA THR A 52 0.40 -2.68 2.04
C THR A 52 1.58 -3.59 2.29
N GLU A 53 2.81 -3.05 2.38
CA GLU A 53 4.00 -3.85 2.71
C GLU A 53 3.90 -4.44 4.12
N GLU A 54 3.45 -3.65 5.11
CA GLU A 54 3.25 -4.13 6.47
C GLU A 54 2.19 -5.22 6.56
N LEU A 55 1.06 -5.06 5.86
CA LEU A 55 0.00 -6.08 5.82
C LEU A 55 0.46 -7.37 5.13
N LEU A 56 1.17 -7.28 4.00
CA LEU A 56 1.71 -8.45 3.31
C LEU A 56 2.78 -9.14 4.16
N SER A 57 3.69 -8.38 4.76
CA SER A 57 4.74 -8.92 5.64
C SER A 57 4.15 -9.57 6.90
N SER A 58 3.15 -8.92 7.53
CA SER A 58 2.46 -9.43 8.71
C SER A 58 1.48 -10.58 8.41
N SER A 59 0.97 -10.68 7.17
CA SER A 59 0.20 -11.84 6.70
C SER A 59 1.10 -13.01 6.25
N THR A 60 2.42 -12.80 6.16
CA THR A 60 3.39 -13.84 5.79
C THR A 60 4.25 -14.34 6.98
N PRO A 61 3.68 -14.82 8.11
CA PRO A 61 4.47 -15.57 9.08
C PRO A 61 4.40 -17.11 8.93
N ASP A 62 3.79 -17.68 7.88
CA ASP A 62 3.57 -19.15 7.82
C ASP A 62 3.88 -19.88 6.49
N ARG A 63 4.18 -19.19 5.37
CA ARG A 63 4.49 -19.92 4.11
C ARG A 63 5.92 -20.48 4.04
N ALA A 64 6.78 -20.12 5.00
CA ALA A 64 8.20 -20.47 5.01
C ALA A 64 8.59 -21.52 6.07
N ALA A 65 7.67 -21.99 6.91
CA ALA A 65 7.94 -22.98 7.97
C ALA A 65 7.59 -24.43 7.57
N LEU A 66 7.42 -24.71 6.28
CA LEU A 66 7.15 -26.05 5.75
C LEU A 66 8.19 -26.42 4.69
N ASN A 67 9.41 -26.75 5.10
CA ASN A 67 10.31 -27.67 4.39
C ASN A 67 11.27 -28.34 5.39
#